data_AF-A0A388JPE0-F1
#
_entry.id   AF-A0A388JPE0-F1
#
_cell.length_a   1.000
_cell.length_b   1.000
_cell.length_c   1.000
_cell.angle_alpha   90.00
_cell.angle_beta   90.00
_cell.angle_gamma   90.00
#
_symmetry.space_group_name_H-M   'P 1'
#
loop_
_entity.id
_entity.type
_entity.pdbx_description
1 polymer ?
#
loop_
_entity_poly.entity_id
_entity_poly.type
_entity_poly.pdbx_seq_one_letter_code
_entity_poly.pdbx_strand_id
1 'polypeptide(L)'
;MLASLGSVGESRATGPITYANADLKSGMEDLHEEVNFNRGVVWIDGWKAIKRVFGETRLLIADKRVLLKHAKERLQQGGTVVFRRIVKMKTTTEKNKQQLTSLLRRPRPVTQLANLTTNKLIGLYRAAGCFTEKKNKLALRWRIDSAIRKKIGTGVRRKVNVKLRFDSCIRKRGIRRMVERVIDCKLRDNVVAAFMKTRIRVVWMRNKTVGQLLHNQKIFAVEEEFLCKCDRFNLSKVEGHVATRFADLDDVPTFLRNSKNITRVSTTLKKDTLIQTVLDVTKHIRGAAPTLRVPEGIIDEGRLTSLARTDVEVKRWSKGLSGLVLVPVDRNQGDTAVFCSVLYRHAFGKIFLWNTNYHEVGTIESEAEFLTRCKRDFTEAGLHVFGLGELMVDWERRT
;
A
#
# COMPACT_ATOMS: atom_id res chain seq x y z
N MET A 1 3.35 70.39 -15.98
CA MET A 1 3.41 70.07 -14.54
C MET A 1 3.26 68.56 -14.42
N LEU A 2 4.34 67.77 -14.55
CA LEU A 2 5.16 67.19 -13.44
C LEU A 2 4.26 66.46 -12.42
N ALA A 3 4.32 65.15 -12.15
CA ALA A 3 5.46 64.21 -12.05
C ALA A 3 5.00 62.75 -12.33
N SER A 4 5.72 61.96 -13.13
CA SER A 4 6.74 60.96 -12.75
C SER A 4 6.31 59.90 -11.70
N LEU A 5 5.86 58.74 -12.20
CA LEU A 5 5.72 57.48 -11.46
C LEU A 5 7.02 56.66 -11.61
N GLY A 6 7.75 56.49 -10.51
CA GLY A 6 8.93 55.63 -10.42
C GLY A 6 8.54 54.21 -9.98
N SER A 7 8.86 53.24 -10.82
CA SER A 7 8.77 51.80 -10.58
C SER A 7 9.88 51.34 -9.64
N VAL A 8 9.54 50.62 -8.57
CA VAL A 8 10.50 49.86 -7.74
C VAL A 8 10.12 48.38 -7.84
N GLY A 9 11.01 47.60 -8.46
CA GLY A 9 10.86 46.16 -8.64
C GLY A 9 11.16 45.38 -7.37
N GLU A 10 10.20 44.57 -6.92
CA GLU A 10 10.41 43.50 -5.95
C GLU A 10 11.05 42.29 -6.64
N SER A 11 12.35 42.07 -6.39
CA SER A 11 13.04 40.83 -6.73
C SER A 11 12.95 39.84 -5.56
N ARG A 12 12.02 38.89 -5.62
CA ARG A 12 11.99 37.71 -4.75
C ARG A 12 12.85 36.59 -5.35
N ALA A 13 14.07 36.43 -4.85
CA ALA A 13 14.88 35.24 -5.08
C ALA A 13 14.70 34.25 -3.93
N THR A 14 13.88 33.20 -4.14
CA THR A 14 13.83 32.03 -3.25
C THR A 14 14.53 30.85 -3.93
N GLY A 15 15.84 30.74 -3.73
CA GLY A 15 16.61 29.53 -4.04
C GLY A 15 16.81 28.66 -2.79
N PRO A 16 16.77 27.33 -2.88
CA PRO A 16 16.99 26.44 -1.74
C PRO A 16 18.49 26.36 -1.41
N ILE A 17 18.87 26.83 -0.22
CA ILE A 17 20.25 26.69 0.28
C ILE A 17 20.48 25.24 0.74
N THR A 18 21.26 24.49 -0.03
CA THR A 18 21.71 23.14 0.28
C THR A 18 23.00 23.21 1.11
N TYR A 19 22.91 22.95 2.42
CA TYR A 19 24.09 22.77 3.26
C TYR A 19 24.50 21.29 3.29
N ALA A 20 25.65 20.99 2.66
CA ALA A 20 26.34 19.71 2.79
C ALA A 20 26.92 19.57 4.21
N ASN A 21 26.62 18.46 4.89
CA ASN A 21 27.21 18.13 6.19
C ASN A 21 28.63 17.58 5.98
N ALA A 22 29.65 18.43 6.14
CA ALA A 22 31.03 17.99 6.28
C ALA A 22 31.31 17.63 7.76
N ASP A 23 31.75 16.39 7.98
CA ASP A 23 32.23 15.88 9.28
C ASP A 23 33.62 16.49 9.56
N LEU A 24 33.67 17.62 10.28
CA LEU A 24 34.91 18.27 10.72
C LEU A 24 35.27 17.80 12.14
N LYS A 25 36.32 16.99 12.25
CA LYS A 25 36.99 16.62 13.50
C LYS A 25 38.51 16.58 13.32
N SER A 26 39.17 17.72 13.48
CA SER A 26 40.42 17.91 14.24
C SER A 26 40.99 19.29 13.96
N GLY A 27 41.23 20.10 14.99
CA GLY A 27 42.02 21.33 14.88
C GLY A 27 41.31 22.61 14.41
N MET A 28 40.00 22.78 14.66
CA MET A 28 39.38 24.09 14.43
C MET A 28 39.76 25.04 15.57
N GLU A 29 40.61 26.01 15.25
CA GLU A 29 40.68 27.30 15.95
C GLU A 29 39.25 27.78 16.22
N ASP A 30 39.00 28.23 17.46
CA ASP A 30 37.70 28.76 17.88
C ASP A 30 37.40 29.99 16.99
N LEU A 31 36.66 29.80 15.89
CA LEU A 31 36.14 30.91 15.10
C LEU A 31 35.23 31.73 16.01
N HIS A 32 35.73 32.90 16.39
CA HIS A 32 35.06 33.87 17.21
C HIS A 32 34.41 34.89 16.29
N GLU A 33 33.12 34.71 16.02
CA GLU A 33 32.33 35.79 15.41
C GLU A 33 31.78 36.68 16.52
N GLU A 34 32.23 37.92 16.53
CA GLU A 34 31.74 38.97 17.40
C GLU A 34 30.55 39.66 16.74
N VAL A 35 29.42 39.70 17.43
CA VAL A 35 28.18 40.31 16.95
C VAL A 35 27.70 41.30 17.99
N ASN A 36 27.48 42.55 17.56
CA ASN A 36 26.92 43.60 18.41
C ASN A 36 25.39 43.58 18.34
N PHE A 37 24.75 43.40 19.48
CA PHE A 37 23.31 43.44 19.62
C PHE A 37 22.87 44.81 20.14
N ASN A 38 21.94 45.46 19.46
CA ASN A 38 21.35 46.71 19.92
C ASN A 38 20.38 46.45 21.08
N ARG A 39 20.35 47.34 22.06
CA ARG A 39 19.37 47.31 23.16
C ARG A 39 17.98 47.58 22.60
N GLY A 40 17.04 46.65 22.77
CA GLY A 40 15.69 46.78 22.20
C GLY A 40 14.88 45.48 22.22
N VAL A 41 13.55 45.60 22.24
CA VAL A 41 12.63 44.50 22.62
C VAL A 41 12.34 43.50 21.49
N VAL A 42 12.73 43.74 20.24
CA VAL A 42 12.02 43.12 19.11
C VAL A 42 12.85 42.03 18.42
N TRP A 43 12.96 40.86 19.07
CA TRP A 43 13.24 39.61 18.35
C TRP A 43 11.90 39.07 17.81
N ILE A 44 11.48 39.54 16.63
CA ILE A 44 10.26 39.08 15.94
C ILE A 44 10.37 37.57 15.63
N ASP A 45 9.26 36.85 15.85
CA ASP A 45 8.88 35.53 15.32
C ASP A 45 9.98 34.61 14.78
N GLY A 46 10.99 34.33 15.60
CA GLY A 46 12.08 33.43 15.20
C GLY A 46 12.80 32.78 16.36
N TRP A 47 12.74 33.36 17.56
CA TRP A 47 13.48 32.86 18.71
C TRP A 47 13.16 31.39 19.04
N LYS A 48 11.89 30.97 18.97
CA LYS A 48 11.52 29.57 19.19
C LYS A 48 12.17 28.64 18.15
N ALA A 49 12.27 29.07 16.89
CA ALA A 49 12.91 28.29 15.84
C ALA A 49 14.44 28.25 16.01
N ILE A 50 15.07 29.40 16.26
CA ILE A 50 16.50 29.52 16.52
C ILE A 50 16.89 28.71 17.76
N LYS A 51 16.16 28.85 18.88
CA LYS A 51 16.36 28.06 20.10
C LYS A 51 16.25 26.57 19.84
N ARG A 52 15.30 26.13 19.01
CA ARG A 52 15.11 24.71 18.68
C ARG A 52 16.23 24.16 17.79
N VAL A 53 16.77 24.98 16.88
CA VAL A 53 17.78 24.54 15.90
C VAL A 53 19.19 24.76 16.39
N PHE A 54 19.48 25.80 17.16
CA PHE A 54 20.82 26.23 17.55
C PHE A 54 20.98 26.43 19.06
N GLY A 55 20.03 25.98 19.88
CA GLY A 55 20.01 26.24 21.32
C GLY A 55 21.23 25.77 22.12
N GLU A 56 22.03 24.85 21.58
CA GLU A 56 23.29 24.36 22.18
C GLU A 56 24.53 25.16 21.75
N THR A 57 24.34 26.20 20.93
CA THR A 57 25.38 27.17 20.56
C THR A 57 25.88 27.88 21.81
N ARG A 58 27.21 27.94 21.97
CA ARG A 58 27.87 28.57 23.13
C ARG A 58 28.22 30.01 22.79
N LEU A 59 27.80 30.91 23.68
CA LEU A 59 28.01 32.36 23.60
C LEU A 59 28.91 32.81 24.76
N LEU A 60 29.68 33.87 24.54
CA LEU A 60 30.35 34.64 25.59
C LEU A 60 29.67 36.03 25.66
N ILE A 61 29.08 36.35 26.81
CA ILE A 61 28.39 37.64 27.04
C ILE A 61 28.94 38.21 28.34
N ALA A 62 29.64 39.35 28.29
CA ALA A 62 30.34 39.94 29.43
C ALA A 62 31.20 38.89 30.18
N ASP A 63 32.08 38.22 29.44
CA ASP A 63 32.97 37.13 29.88
C ASP A 63 32.31 35.89 30.49
N LYS A 64 30.97 35.84 30.53
CA LYS A 64 30.21 34.68 31.01
C LYS A 64 29.81 33.77 29.85
N ARG A 65 30.10 32.48 29.99
CA ARG A 65 29.67 31.45 29.02
C ARG A 65 28.19 31.13 29.21
N VAL A 66 27.39 31.30 28.17
CA VAL A 66 25.94 31.06 28.18
C VAL A 66 25.54 30.26 26.93
N LEU A 67 24.57 29.35 27.06
CA LEU A 67 23.98 28.69 25.89
C LEU A 67 22.92 29.59 25.25
N LEU A 68 22.85 29.58 23.92
CA LEU A 68 21.88 30.39 23.16
C LEU A 68 20.45 30.19 23.68
N LYS A 69 20.05 28.96 24.04
CA LYS A 69 18.71 28.68 24.57
C LYS A 69 18.33 29.41 25.88
N HIS A 70 19.33 29.89 26.62
CA HIS A 70 19.21 30.64 27.88
C HIS A 70 19.61 32.12 27.75
N ALA A 71 20.10 32.54 26.58
CA ALA A 71 20.66 33.87 26.40
C ALA A 71 19.63 34.95 26.03
N LYS A 72 18.35 34.59 25.81
CA LYS A 72 17.34 35.50 25.25
C LYS A 72 17.32 36.87 25.95
N GLU A 73 17.14 36.87 27.26
CA GLU A 73 17.02 38.10 28.05
C GLU A 73 18.31 38.94 28.00
N ARG A 74 19.47 38.29 28.04
CA ARG A 74 20.77 38.97 27.93
C ARG A 74 20.99 39.57 26.54
N LEU A 75 20.59 38.88 25.49
CA LEU A 75 20.66 39.39 24.11
C LEU A 75 19.74 40.61 23.90
N GLN A 76 18.60 40.67 24.61
CA GLN A 76 17.67 41.80 24.54
C GLN A 76 18.17 43.05 25.29
N GLN A 77 19.07 42.86 26.26
CA GLN A 77 19.75 43.97 26.95
C GLN A 77 20.75 44.69 26.03
N GLY A 78 21.14 44.08 24.90
CA GLY A 78 22.15 44.57 23.98
C GLY A 78 23.58 44.26 24.43
N GLY A 79 24.55 44.72 23.66
CA GLY A 79 25.99 44.55 23.91
C GLY A 79 26.66 43.57 22.94
N THR A 80 27.96 43.42 23.15
CA THR A 80 28.83 42.57 22.34
C THR A 80 28.72 41.11 22.77
N VAL A 81 28.51 40.22 21.80
CA VAL A 81 28.37 38.79 22.03
C VAL A 81 29.32 38.04 21.11
N VAL A 82 30.15 37.19 21.69
CA VAL A 82 31.06 36.34 20.91
C VAL A 82 30.45 34.96 20.76
N PHE A 83 30.16 34.56 19.52
CA PHE A 83 29.77 33.19 19.18
C PHE A 83 31.03 32.35 19.10
N ARG A 84 31.18 31.36 19.99
CA ARG A 84 32.34 30.46 19.94
C ARG A 84 32.16 29.29 19.00
N ARG A 85 30.96 28.71 19.01
CA ARG A 85 30.64 27.54 18.19
C ARG A 85 29.15 27.47 17.94
N ILE A 86 28.76 27.70 16.69
CA ILE A 86 27.38 27.50 16.24
C ILE A 86 27.14 26.00 16.15
N VAL A 87 26.30 25.47 17.05
CA VAL A 87 25.98 24.05 17.13
C VAL A 87 24.53 23.84 16.78
N LYS A 88 24.29 23.18 15.63
CA LYS A 88 22.95 22.72 15.27
C LYS A 88 22.53 21.59 16.22
N MET A 89 21.44 21.80 16.94
CA MET A 89 20.76 20.81 17.76
C MET A 89 20.33 19.64 16.89
N LYS A 90 20.81 18.46 17.25
CA LYS A 90 20.40 17.23 16.59
C LYS A 90 18.89 17.04 16.79
N THR A 91 18.17 16.83 15.71
CA THR A 91 16.73 16.51 15.77
C THR A 91 16.53 15.19 16.53
N THR A 92 15.33 14.95 17.08
CA THR A 92 15.01 13.67 17.74
C THR A 92 15.28 12.48 16.81
N THR A 93 15.01 12.65 15.51
CA THR A 93 15.29 11.64 14.48
C THR A 93 16.79 11.38 14.32
N GLU A 94 17.62 12.43 14.30
CA GLU A 94 19.09 12.30 14.22
C GLU A 94 19.67 11.66 15.48
N LYS A 95 19.22 12.08 16.67
CA LYS A 95 19.59 11.44 17.94
C LYS A 95 19.22 9.96 17.94
N ASN A 96 18.02 9.62 17.47
CA ASN A 96 17.57 8.24 17.31
C ASN A 96 18.42 7.49 16.27
N LYS A 97 18.73 8.09 15.11
CA LYS A 97 19.59 7.49 14.07
C LYS A 97 20.99 7.19 14.61
N GLN A 98 21.57 8.08 15.41
CA GLN A 98 22.86 7.86 16.07
C GLN A 98 22.79 6.70 17.06
N GLN A 99 21.75 6.63 17.89
CA GLN A 99 21.52 5.50 18.79
C GLN A 99 21.31 4.17 18.03
N LEU A 100 20.67 4.20 16.87
CA LEU A 100 20.49 3.02 16.03
C LEU A 100 21.80 2.60 15.36
N THR A 101 22.64 3.57 15.00
CA THR A 101 23.99 3.30 14.46
C THR A 101 24.86 2.63 15.53
N SER A 102 24.80 3.10 16.78
CA SER A 102 25.52 2.42 17.87
C SER A 102 24.95 1.02 18.16
N LEU A 103 23.64 0.82 18.03
CA LEU A 103 23.00 -0.49 18.17
C LEU A 103 23.38 -1.48 17.05
N LEU A 104 23.67 -0.99 15.84
CA LEU A 104 24.20 -1.81 14.74
C LEU A 104 25.65 -2.21 15.01
N ARG A 105 26.48 -1.26 15.44
CA ARG A 105 27.90 -1.51 15.77
C ARG A 105 28.07 -2.44 16.97
N ARG A 106 27.22 -2.29 17.98
CA ARG A 106 27.24 -3.09 19.22
C ARG A 106 25.83 -3.59 19.50
N PRO A 107 25.46 -4.77 18.97
CA PRO A 107 24.18 -5.40 19.24
C PRO A 107 23.92 -5.50 20.74
N ARG A 108 22.88 -4.82 21.23
CA ARG A 108 22.43 -4.98 22.61
C ARG A 108 21.40 -6.11 22.70
N PRO A 109 21.34 -6.83 23.84
CA PRO A 109 20.25 -7.74 24.12
C PRO A 109 18.88 -7.04 23.99
N VAL A 110 17.89 -7.73 23.45
CA VAL A 110 16.51 -7.21 23.27
C VAL A 110 15.89 -6.76 24.60
N THR A 111 16.31 -7.39 25.72
CA THR A 111 15.94 -7.02 27.08
C THR A 111 16.25 -5.57 27.41
N GLN A 112 17.43 -5.06 27.03
CA GLN A 112 17.81 -3.68 27.28
C GLN A 112 16.96 -2.69 26.47
N LEU A 113 16.55 -3.05 25.25
CA LEU A 113 15.64 -2.22 24.46
C LEU A 113 14.23 -2.20 25.05
N ALA A 114 13.74 -3.31 25.60
CA ALA A 114 12.41 -3.39 26.21
C ALA A 114 12.26 -2.46 27.44
N ASN A 115 13.38 -2.11 28.09
CA ASN A 115 13.41 -1.15 29.20
C ASN A 115 13.15 0.30 28.75
N LEU A 116 13.31 0.62 27.46
CA LEU A 116 13.02 1.97 26.95
C LEU A 116 11.52 2.27 26.99
N THR A 117 11.17 3.55 27.11
CA THR A 117 9.76 3.98 27.03
C THR A 117 9.17 3.68 25.66
N THR A 118 7.85 3.48 25.61
CA THR A 118 7.18 3.14 24.35
C THR A 118 7.31 4.26 23.31
N ASN A 119 7.23 5.53 23.75
CA ASN A 119 7.55 6.71 22.95
C ASN A 119 8.93 6.62 22.31
N LYS A 120 9.95 6.22 23.08
CA LYS A 120 11.30 6.08 22.58
C LYS A 120 11.41 4.92 21.58
N LEU A 121 10.79 3.77 21.86
CA LEU A 121 10.78 2.62 20.95
C LEU A 121 10.12 2.93 19.62
N ILE A 122 8.96 3.60 19.62
CA ILE A 122 8.28 4.02 18.39
C ILE A 122 9.11 5.08 17.64
N GLY A 123 9.73 6.02 18.37
CA GLY A 123 10.65 7.00 17.78
C GLY A 123 11.85 6.35 17.09
N LEU A 124 12.46 5.33 17.73
CA LEU A 124 13.53 4.53 17.14
C LEU A 124 13.03 3.75 15.92
N TYR A 125 11.84 3.14 15.99
CA TYR A 125 11.26 2.39 14.86
C TYR A 125 11.06 3.28 13.63
N ARG A 126 10.56 4.52 13.82
CA ARG A 126 10.41 5.52 12.76
C ARG A 126 11.78 5.92 12.19
N ALA A 127 12.74 6.24 13.05
CA ALA A 127 14.09 6.64 12.64
C ALA A 127 14.86 5.53 11.91
N ALA A 128 14.59 4.26 12.19
CA ALA A 128 15.14 3.14 11.42
C ALA A 128 14.73 3.20 9.94
N GLY A 129 13.62 3.87 9.61
CA GLY A 129 13.20 4.14 8.23
C GLY A 129 14.16 5.03 7.43
N CYS A 130 15.00 5.81 8.10
CA CYS A 130 15.94 6.76 7.49
C CYS A 130 17.28 6.13 7.08
N PHE A 131 17.46 4.81 7.25
CA PHE A 131 18.62 4.08 6.76
C PHE A 131 18.41 3.69 5.29
N THR A 132 19.41 3.99 4.45
CA THR A 132 19.41 3.69 3.00
C THR A 132 19.53 2.19 2.76
N GLU A 133 20.46 1.54 3.47
CA GLU A 133 20.71 0.11 3.31
C GLU A 133 19.55 -0.75 3.83
N LYS A 134 18.98 -1.57 2.94
CA LYS A 134 17.80 -2.41 3.21
C LYS A 134 18.05 -3.41 4.34
N LYS A 135 19.24 -4.02 4.39
CA LYS A 135 19.65 -5.01 5.41
C LYS A 135 19.63 -4.39 6.82
N ASN A 136 20.32 -3.26 6.99
CA ASN A 136 20.38 -2.51 8.25
C ASN A 136 18.99 -2.02 8.70
N LYS A 137 18.21 -1.44 7.78
CA LYS A 137 16.82 -1.03 8.07
C LYS A 137 15.96 -2.19 8.56
N LEU A 138 16.06 -3.35 7.92
CA LEU A 138 15.29 -4.54 8.27
C LEU A 138 15.71 -5.08 9.64
N ALA A 139 17.02 -5.26 9.87
CA ALA A 139 17.56 -5.77 11.14
C ALA A 139 17.16 -4.90 12.33
N LEU A 140 17.29 -3.57 12.22
CA LEU A 140 16.86 -2.62 13.24
C LEU A 140 15.36 -2.72 13.52
N ARG A 141 14.52 -2.74 12.48
CA ARG A 141 13.06 -2.84 12.64
C ARG A 141 12.65 -4.14 13.32
N TRP A 142 13.30 -5.26 13.01
CA TRP A 142 13.05 -6.54 13.68
C TRP A 142 13.41 -6.49 15.16
N ARG A 143 14.60 -6.00 15.51
CA ARG A 143 15.04 -5.88 16.92
C ARG A 143 14.11 -4.98 17.73
N ILE A 144 13.75 -3.82 17.18
CA ILE A 144 12.84 -2.88 17.84
C ILE A 144 11.42 -3.45 17.94
N ASP A 145 10.90 -4.10 16.87
CA ASP A 145 9.60 -4.77 16.90
C ASP A 145 9.56 -5.87 17.96
N SER A 146 10.64 -6.64 18.10
CA SER A 146 10.77 -7.66 19.14
C SER A 146 10.75 -7.06 20.54
N ALA A 147 11.42 -5.93 20.76
CA ALA A 147 11.40 -5.23 22.05
C ALA A 147 9.99 -4.68 22.37
N ILE A 148 9.31 -4.09 21.38
CA ILE A 148 7.92 -3.61 21.52
C ILE A 148 6.98 -4.78 21.82
N ARG A 149 7.12 -5.90 21.09
CA ARG A 149 6.32 -7.10 21.31
C ARG A 149 6.54 -7.69 22.69
N LYS A 150 7.78 -7.73 23.18
CA LYS A 150 8.07 -8.19 24.55
C LYS A 150 7.42 -7.29 25.61
N LYS A 151 7.36 -5.97 25.36
CA LYS A 151 6.79 -4.99 26.30
C LYS A 151 5.25 -4.93 26.28
N ILE A 152 4.65 -4.96 25.09
CA ILE A 152 3.22 -4.67 24.86
C ILE A 152 2.44 -5.95 24.49
N GLY A 153 3.13 -7.03 24.14
CA GLY A 153 2.51 -8.26 23.65
C GLY A 153 2.10 -8.23 22.17
N THR A 154 2.28 -7.10 21.48
CA THR A 154 1.93 -6.95 20.05
C THR A 154 3.08 -6.33 19.26
N GLY A 155 3.40 -6.92 18.09
CA GLY A 155 4.35 -6.33 17.14
C GLY A 155 3.71 -5.21 16.31
N VAL A 156 4.49 -4.18 15.97
CA VAL A 156 4.03 -2.99 15.24
C VAL A 156 4.45 -2.99 13.76
N ARG A 157 5.25 -3.98 13.33
CA ARG A 157 5.74 -4.08 11.95
C ARG A 157 4.62 -4.42 10.97
N ARG A 158 3.73 -5.35 11.34
CA ARG A 158 2.63 -5.83 10.49
C ARG A 158 1.64 -4.68 10.22
N LYS A 159 1.25 -4.52 8.96
CA LYS A 159 0.21 -3.55 8.57
C LYS A 159 -1.17 -4.16 8.79
N VAL A 160 -2.14 -3.33 9.14
CA VAL A 160 -3.54 -3.73 9.21
C VAL A 160 -4.16 -3.44 7.85
N ASN A 161 -4.14 -4.44 6.96
CA ASN A 161 -4.67 -4.32 5.60
C ASN A 161 -6.09 -4.90 5.54
N VAL A 162 -7.09 -4.03 5.47
CA VAL A 162 -8.48 -4.42 5.23
C VAL A 162 -8.68 -4.51 3.73
N LYS A 163 -8.84 -5.74 3.22
CA LYS A 163 -9.15 -5.99 1.81
C LYS A 163 -10.64 -6.25 1.68
N LEU A 164 -11.32 -5.44 0.87
CA LEU A 164 -12.75 -5.56 0.60
C LEU A 164 -12.97 -5.44 -0.89
N ARG A 165 -13.95 -6.17 -1.43
CA ARG A 165 -14.42 -5.90 -2.79
C ARG A 165 -15.01 -4.49 -2.88
N PHE A 166 -14.89 -3.88 -4.05
CA PHE A 166 -15.39 -2.54 -4.26
C PHE A 166 -16.92 -2.53 -4.20
N ASP A 167 -17.46 -1.65 -3.37
CA ASP A 167 -18.88 -1.38 -3.25
C ASP A 167 -19.06 0.13 -3.06
N SER A 168 -19.81 0.76 -3.96
CA SER A 168 -20.05 2.20 -3.98
C SER A 168 -20.77 2.71 -2.73
N CYS A 169 -21.49 1.82 -2.03
CA CYS A 169 -22.21 2.13 -0.81
C CYS A 169 -21.28 2.19 0.41
N ILE A 170 -20.08 1.61 0.34
CA ILE A 170 -19.19 1.49 1.51
C ILE A 170 -18.19 2.65 1.57
N ARG A 171 -18.28 3.45 2.62
CA ARG A 171 -17.35 4.57 2.87
C ARG A 171 -16.06 4.08 3.50
N LYS A 172 -14.94 4.24 2.77
CA LYS A 172 -13.58 3.87 3.22
C LYS A 172 -13.19 4.45 4.60
N ARG A 173 -13.57 5.71 4.87
CA ARG A 173 -13.35 6.39 6.16
C ARG A 173 -14.11 5.69 7.31
N GLY A 174 -15.28 5.14 7.02
CA GLY A 174 -16.08 4.34 7.96
C GLY A 174 -15.33 3.10 8.43
N ILE A 175 -14.89 2.27 7.47
CA ILE A 175 -14.11 1.06 7.75
C ILE A 175 -12.84 1.39 8.54
N ARG A 176 -12.12 2.44 8.14
CA ARG A 176 -10.92 2.88 8.86
C ARG A 176 -11.23 3.20 10.32
N ARG A 177 -12.29 3.96 10.60
CA ARG A 177 -12.71 4.29 11.98
C ARG A 177 -13.08 3.05 12.79
N MET A 178 -13.72 2.04 12.18
CA MET A 178 -14.00 0.77 12.85
C MET A 178 -12.71 0.07 13.29
N VAL A 179 -11.72 0.00 12.40
CA VAL A 179 -10.40 -0.57 12.73
C VAL A 179 -9.69 0.24 13.81
N GLU A 180 -9.75 1.57 13.74
CA GLU A 180 -9.15 2.45 14.76
C GLU A 180 -9.78 2.19 16.14
N ARG A 181 -11.11 2.00 16.23
CA ARG A 181 -11.79 1.62 17.48
C ARG A 181 -11.31 0.27 18.02
N VAL A 182 -11.15 -0.74 17.16
CA VAL A 182 -10.59 -2.04 17.61
C VAL A 182 -9.20 -1.88 18.16
N ILE A 183 -8.36 -1.08 17.51
CA ILE A 183 -6.99 -0.82 17.97
C ILE A 183 -7.00 -0.12 19.32
N ASP A 184 -7.86 0.87 19.53
CA ASP A 184 -8.00 1.58 20.80
C ASP A 184 -8.46 0.66 21.93
N CYS A 185 -9.40 -0.25 21.66
CA CYS A 185 -9.86 -1.23 22.66
C CYS A 185 -8.78 -2.27 23.01
N LYS A 186 -8.00 -2.73 22.01
CA LYS A 186 -7.00 -3.79 22.21
C LYS A 186 -5.69 -3.29 22.80
N LEU A 187 -5.28 -2.06 22.50
CA LEU A 187 -3.99 -1.51 22.91
C LEU A 187 -4.16 -0.40 23.95
N ARG A 188 -3.79 -0.71 25.20
CA ARG A 188 -3.81 0.27 26.32
C ARG A 188 -2.78 1.40 26.15
N ASP A 189 -1.67 1.15 25.46
CA ASP A 189 -0.64 2.16 25.21
C ASP A 189 -1.03 3.05 24.02
N ASN A 190 -1.43 4.29 24.33
CA ASN A 190 -1.89 5.29 23.34
C ASN A 190 -0.84 5.58 22.26
N VAL A 191 0.45 5.47 22.56
CA VAL A 191 1.53 5.74 21.61
C VAL A 191 1.60 4.64 20.56
N VAL A 192 1.51 3.38 21.01
CA VAL A 192 1.46 2.21 20.12
C VAL A 192 0.17 2.21 19.32
N ALA A 193 -0.96 2.48 19.97
CA ALA A 193 -2.25 2.57 19.30
C ALA A 193 -2.21 3.61 18.19
N ALA A 194 -1.81 4.85 18.49
CA ALA A 194 -1.67 5.93 17.51
C ALA A 194 -0.73 5.54 16.37
N PHE A 195 0.41 4.88 16.67
CA PHE A 195 1.31 4.38 15.64
C PHE A 195 0.65 3.32 14.76
N MET A 196 -0.05 2.34 15.33
CA MET A 196 -0.74 1.28 14.60
C MET A 196 -1.87 1.83 13.72
N LYS A 197 -2.57 2.88 14.15
CA LYS A 197 -3.57 3.58 13.31
C LYS A 197 -2.96 4.13 12.02
N THR A 198 -1.73 4.66 12.07
CA THR A 198 -1.02 5.12 10.85
C THR A 198 -0.72 3.98 9.86
N ARG A 199 -0.77 2.73 10.32
CA ARG A 199 -0.47 1.51 9.55
C ARG A 199 -1.72 0.84 8.99
N ILE A 200 -2.91 1.39 9.24
CA ILE A 200 -4.16 0.92 8.65
C ILE A 200 -4.19 1.26 7.17
N ARG A 201 -4.48 0.26 6.33
CA ARG A 201 -4.76 0.43 4.91
C ARG A 201 -6.07 -0.26 4.59
N VAL A 202 -6.96 0.47 3.93
CA VAL A 202 -8.17 -0.11 3.34
C VAL A 202 -7.92 -0.19 1.84
N VAL A 203 -8.04 -1.39 1.28
CA VAL A 203 -7.71 -1.70 -0.11
C VAL A 203 -8.97 -2.27 -0.77
N TRP A 204 -9.35 -1.64 -1.88
CA TRP A 204 -10.41 -2.16 -2.74
C TRP A 204 -9.83 -3.25 -3.63
N MET A 205 -10.42 -4.43 -3.53
CA MET A 205 -10.20 -5.54 -4.42
C MET A 205 -11.08 -5.34 -5.65
N ARG A 206 -10.53 -5.65 -6.83
CA ARG A 206 -11.30 -5.64 -8.07
C ARG A 206 -12.48 -6.60 -7.96
N ASN A 207 -13.65 -6.15 -8.38
CA ASN A 207 -14.81 -7.04 -8.51
C ASN A 207 -14.62 -7.99 -9.68
N LYS A 208 -15.37 -9.09 -9.69
CA LYS A 208 -15.30 -10.04 -10.79
C LYS A 208 -15.87 -9.40 -12.06
N THR A 209 -15.32 -9.73 -13.21
CA THR A 209 -15.96 -9.39 -14.48
C THR A 209 -17.01 -10.43 -14.84
N VAL A 210 -17.91 -10.09 -15.76
CA VAL A 210 -18.89 -11.04 -16.31
C VAL A 210 -18.19 -12.28 -16.86
N GLY A 211 -17.12 -12.12 -17.65
CA GLY A 211 -16.33 -13.23 -18.19
C GLY A 211 -15.74 -14.13 -17.11
N GLN A 212 -15.22 -13.56 -16.01
CA GLN A 212 -14.70 -14.36 -14.89
C GLN A 212 -15.78 -15.18 -14.17
N LEU A 213 -17.06 -14.87 -14.36
CA LEU A 213 -18.18 -15.60 -13.79
C LEU A 213 -18.81 -16.58 -14.79
N LEU A 214 -18.81 -16.24 -16.07
CA LEU A 214 -19.49 -16.99 -17.14
C LEU A 214 -18.57 -18.01 -17.81
N HIS A 215 -17.32 -17.64 -18.07
CA HIS A 215 -16.42 -18.44 -18.91
C HIS A 215 -16.00 -19.71 -18.17
N ASN A 216 -16.32 -20.85 -18.78
CA ASN A 216 -16.15 -22.19 -18.21
C ASN A 216 -15.32 -23.12 -19.12
N GLN A 217 -14.74 -22.57 -20.20
CA GLN A 217 -14.02 -23.30 -21.24
C GLN A 217 -12.88 -24.18 -20.74
N LYS A 218 -12.26 -23.81 -19.61
CA LYS A 218 -11.18 -24.61 -18.99
C LYS A 218 -11.69 -25.95 -18.48
N ILE A 219 -12.92 -26.00 -17.97
CA ILE A 219 -13.53 -27.25 -17.49
C ILE A 219 -13.73 -28.19 -18.69
N PHE A 220 -14.22 -27.64 -19.81
CA PHE A 220 -14.48 -28.40 -21.04
C PHE A 220 -13.25 -28.74 -21.87
N ALA A 221 -12.09 -28.19 -21.54
CA ALA A 221 -10.82 -28.55 -22.19
C ALA A 221 -10.18 -29.80 -21.58
N VAL A 222 -10.51 -30.14 -20.33
CA VAL A 222 -9.88 -31.23 -19.57
C VAL A 222 -10.64 -32.55 -19.68
N GLU A 223 -11.97 -32.52 -19.64
CA GLU A 223 -12.80 -33.74 -19.72
C GLU A 223 -12.72 -34.38 -21.11
N GLU A 224 -12.58 -35.70 -21.15
CA GLU A 224 -12.39 -36.46 -22.40
C GLU A 224 -13.70 -36.68 -23.15
N GLU A 225 -14.80 -36.89 -22.43
CA GLU A 225 -16.09 -37.22 -23.02
C GLU A 225 -17.18 -36.26 -22.57
N PHE A 226 -17.86 -35.68 -23.55
CA PHE A 226 -19.03 -34.86 -23.31
C PHE A 226 -20.21 -35.36 -24.13
N LEU A 227 -21.36 -35.52 -23.49
CA LEU A 227 -22.61 -35.75 -24.20
C LEU A 227 -23.14 -34.44 -24.77
N CYS A 228 -23.62 -34.48 -26.01
CA CYS A 228 -24.32 -33.36 -26.62
C CYS A 228 -25.63 -33.06 -25.86
N LYS A 229 -25.84 -31.79 -25.51
CA LYS A 229 -27.07 -31.32 -24.84
C LYS A 229 -27.86 -30.31 -25.67
N CYS A 230 -27.54 -30.17 -26.96
CA CYS A 230 -28.08 -29.12 -27.85
C CYS A 230 -29.59 -29.20 -28.08
N ASP A 231 -30.19 -30.37 -27.91
CA ASP A 231 -31.63 -30.56 -28.13
C ASP A 231 -32.49 -29.81 -27.11
N ARG A 232 -31.90 -29.47 -25.96
CA ARG A 232 -32.56 -28.70 -24.90
C ARG A 232 -32.56 -27.18 -25.16
N PHE A 233 -31.87 -26.73 -26.20
CA PHE A 233 -31.65 -25.31 -26.46
C PHE A 233 -32.22 -24.91 -27.81
N ASN A 234 -33.04 -23.87 -27.80
CA ASN A 234 -33.52 -23.18 -29.01
C ASN A 234 -32.55 -22.05 -29.39
N LEU A 235 -31.29 -22.41 -29.70
CA LEU A 235 -30.23 -21.49 -30.10
C LEU A 235 -29.74 -21.84 -31.50
N SER A 236 -29.08 -20.91 -32.20
CA SER A 236 -28.50 -21.16 -33.52
C SER A 236 -27.54 -22.36 -33.49
N LYS A 237 -27.72 -23.28 -34.45
CA LYS A 237 -26.95 -24.52 -34.56
C LYS A 237 -26.16 -24.55 -35.87
N VAL A 238 -24.95 -25.09 -35.82
CA VAL A 238 -24.11 -25.46 -36.96
C VAL A 238 -23.93 -26.97 -36.90
N GLU A 239 -24.29 -27.69 -37.97
CA GLU A 239 -24.23 -29.16 -38.03
C GLU A 239 -24.96 -29.84 -36.84
N GLY A 240 -26.11 -29.29 -36.43
CA GLY A 240 -26.89 -29.82 -35.30
C GLY A 240 -26.36 -29.45 -33.91
N HIS A 241 -25.22 -28.76 -33.80
CA HIS A 241 -24.63 -28.33 -32.53
C HIS A 241 -24.78 -26.84 -32.31
N VAL A 242 -25.09 -26.42 -31.07
CA VAL A 242 -25.14 -24.99 -30.71
C VAL A 242 -23.78 -24.33 -30.98
N ALA A 243 -23.80 -23.25 -31.75
CA ALA A 243 -22.65 -22.41 -32.05
C ALA A 243 -23.17 -21.00 -32.35
N THR A 244 -23.13 -20.12 -31.33
CA THR A 244 -23.67 -18.76 -31.41
C THR A 244 -22.86 -17.80 -30.55
N ARG A 245 -23.17 -16.51 -30.58
CA ARG A 245 -22.55 -15.47 -29.74
C ARG A 245 -23.61 -14.71 -28.96
N PHE A 246 -23.20 -14.13 -27.84
CA PHE A 246 -24.08 -13.25 -27.07
C PHE A 246 -24.56 -12.04 -27.87
N ALA A 247 -23.76 -11.58 -28.84
CA ALA A 247 -24.17 -10.52 -29.76
C ALA A 247 -25.37 -10.91 -30.65
N ASP A 248 -25.52 -12.20 -30.96
CA ASP A 248 -26.53 -12.73 -31.88
C ASP A 248 -27.82 -13.16 -31.15
N LEU A 249 -27.87 -13.02 -29.81
CA LEU A 249 -28.97 -13.46 -28.97
C LEU A 249 -29.74 -12.26 -28.40
N ASP A 250 -31.02 -12.16 -28.74
CA ASP A 250 -31.89 -11.06 -28.32
C ASP A 250 -32.22 -11.09 -26.82
N ASP A 251 -32.24 -12.28 -26.22
CA ASP A 251 -32.58 -12.51 -24.81
C ASP A 251 -31.40 -12.25 -23.84
N VAL A 252 -30.18 -12.02 -24.35
CA VAL A 252 -29.01 -11.73 -23.53
C VAL A 252 -29.08 -10.29 -23.00
N PRO A 253 -29.16 -10.09 -21.67
CA PRO A 253 -29.14 -8.75 -21.09
C PRO A 253 -27.94 -7.95 -21.56
N THR A 254 -28.16 -6.68 -21.93
CA THR A 254 -27.12 -5.77 -22.45
C THR A 254 -25.85 -5.75 -21.59
N PHE A 255 -25.99 -5.81 -20.26
CA PHE A 255 -24.85 -5.88 -19.34
C PHE A 255 -23.99 -7.14 -19.48
N LEU A 256 -24.57 -8.28 -19.88
CA LEU A 256 -23.85 -9.54 -20.04
C LEU A 256 -23.16 -9.68 -21.40
N ARG A 257 -23.58 -8.91 -22.41
CA ARG A 257 -22.97 -8.91 -23.75
C ARG A 257 -21.50 -8.52 -23.75
N ASN A 258 -21.05 -7.75 -22.75
CA ASN A 258 -19.63 -7.44 -22.56
C ASN A 258 -19.06 -8.14 -21.31
N SER A 259 -18.27 -9.19 -21.54
CA SER A 259 -17.55 -10.00 -20.54
C SER A 259 -16.52 -9.20 -19.71
N LYS A 260 -16.12 -8.00 -20.15
CA LYS A 260 -15.27 -7.09 -19.36
C LYS A 260 -16.06 -6.28 -18.34
N ASN A 261 -17.39 -6.23 -18.45
CA ASN A 261 -18.23 -5.52 -17.49
C ASN A 261 -17.97 -6.02 -16.08
N ILE A 262 -17.83 -5.08 -15.15
CA ILE A 262 -17.48 -5.36 -13.75
C ILE A 262 -18.78 -5.55 -12.98
N THR A 263 -18.94 -6.72 -12.34
CA THR A 263 -20.14 -7.02 -11.56
C THR A 263 -20.12 -6.31 -10.22
N ARG A 264 -21.31 -6.15 -9.63
CA ARG A 264 -21.44 -5.83 -8.21
C ARG A 264 -21.37 -7.11 -7.38
N VAL A 265 -21.02 -6.97 -6.11
CA VAL A 265 -21.13 -8.07 -5.17
C VAL A 265 -22.61 -8.22 -4.79
N SER A 266 -23.18 -9.41 -4.94
CA SER A 266 -24.61 -9.64 -4.66
C SER A 266 -24.97 -9.52 -3.19
N THR A 267 -24.05 -9.95 -2.33
CA THR A 267 -24.16 -9.71 -0.91
C THR A 267 -23.82 -8.24 -0.73
N THR A 268 -24.83 -7.39 -0.67
CA THR A 268 -24.73 -6.10 0.04
C THR A 268 -23.98 -6.43 1.31
N LEU A 269 -22.78 -5.86 1.45
CA LEU A 269 -21.81 -6.41 2.38
C LEU A 269 -22.44 -6.33 3.77
N LYS A 270 -22.88 -7.50 4.28
CA LYS A 270 -23.69 -7.54 5.50
C LYS A 270 -22.87 -6.89 6.60
N LYS A 271 -23.55 -6.17 7.50
CA LYS A 271 -22.89 -5.51 8.64
C LYS A 271 -21.97 -6.51 9.37
N ASP A 272 -22.40 -7.76 9.48
CA ASP A 272 -21.63 -8.86 10.07
C ASP A 272 -20.37 -9.22 9.28
N THR A 273 -20.43 -9.24 7.94
CA THR A 273 -19.25 -9.50 7.10
C THR A 273 -18.21 -8.38 7.24
N LEU A 274 -18.65 -7.12 7.35
CA LEU A 274 -17.75 -5.99 7.64
C LEU A 274 -17.09 -6.15 9.00
N ILE A 275 -17.89 -6.46 10.03
CA ILE A 275 -17.40 -6.69 11.40
C ILE A 275 -16.38 -7.82 11.40
N GLN A 276 -16.73 -8.98 10.84
CA GLN A 276 -15.85 -10.14 10.80
C GLN A 276 -14.54 -9.83 10.07
N THR A 277 -14.61 -9.14 8.93
CA THR A 277 -13.40 -8.73 8.18
C THR A 277 -12.49 -7.84 9.04
N VAL A 278 -13.06 -6.89 9.79
CA VAL A 278 -12.30 -6.00 10.69
C VAL A 278 -11.71 -6.76 11.88
N LEU A 279 -12.43 -7.73 12.44
CA LEU A 279 -11.93 -8.58 13.52
C LEU A 279 -10.79 -9.49 13.02
N ASP A 280 -10.95 -10.09 11.86
CA ASP A 280 -9.95 -10.99 11.26
C ASP A 280 -8.64 -10.28 10.95
N VAL A 281 -8.68 -9.07 10.38
CA VAL A 281 -7.45 -8.33 10.07
C VAL A 281 -6.75 -7.80 11.32
N THR A 282 -7.45 -7.70 12.45
CA THR A 282 -6.91 -7.24 13.75
C THR A 282 -6.66 -8.39 14.72
N LYS A 283 -6.83 -9.66 14.31
CA LYS A 283 -6.59 -10.84 15.16
C LYS A 283 -5.17 -10.96 15.70
N HIS A 284 -4.20 -10.41 14.97
CA HIS A 284 -2.78 -10.42 15.34
C HIS A 284 -2.42 -9.37 16.41
N ILE A 285 -3.35 -8.49 16.77
CA ILE A 285 -3.20 -7.52 17.85
C ILE A 285 -3.75 -8.19 19.12
N ARG A 286 -2.90 -8.32 20.14
CA ARG A 286 -3.26 -8.90 21.43
C ARG A 286 -4.25 -7.98 22.16
N GLY A 287 -5.23 -8.58 22.85
CA GLY A 287 -6.28 -7.88 23.59
C GLY A 287 -7.65 -8.46 23.31
N ALA A 288 -8.61 -8.21 24.19
CA ALA A 288 -9.99 -8.64 24.00
C ALA A 288 -10.59 -7.98 22.75
N ALA A 289 -11.31 -8.75 21.94
CA ALA A 289 -12.05 -8.20 20.81
C ALA A 289 -13.24 -7.39 21.36
N PRO A 290 -13.39 -6.11 20.99
CA PRO A 290 -14.56 -5.37 21.42
C PRO A 290 -15.80 -5.84 20.65
N THR A 291 -16.97 -5.68 21.26
CA THR A 291 -18.24 -5.77 20.54
C THR A 291 -18.31 -4.62 19.54
N LEU A 292 -18.23 -4.94 18.25
CA LEU A 292 -18.30 -3.94 17.19
C LEU A 292 -19.73 -3.80 16.69
N ARG A 293 -20.16 -2.56 16.57
CA ARG A 293 -21.33 -2.19 15.76
C ARG A 293 -20.81 -1.44 14.54
N VAL A 294 -21.50 -1.55 13.40
CA VAL A 294 -21.20 -0.73 12.21
C VAL A 294 -21.78 0.68 12.45
N PRO A 295 -20.94 1.73 12.55
CA PRO A 295 -21.46 3.10 12.65
C PRO A 295 -22.43 3.45 11.53
N GLU A 296 -23.38 4.33 11.85
CA GLU A 296 -24.27 4.94 10.87
C GLU A 296 -23.45 5.69 9.80
N GLY A 297 -23.95 5.64 8.55
CA GLY A 297 -23.31 6.27 7.41
C GLY A 297 -22.03 5.60 6.90
N ILE A 298 -21.65 4.41 7.40
CA ILE A 298 -20.62 3.60 6.74
C ILE A 298 -21.14 2.99 5.44
N ILE A 299 -22.36 2.48 5.49
CA ILE A 299 -23.11 1.97 4.34
C ILE A 299 -24.10 3.06 3.96
N ASP A 300 -24.01 3.52 2.73
CA ASP A 300 -24.89 4.51 2.13
C ASP A 300 -25.95 3.79 1.30
N GLU A 301 -27.06 3.44 1.95
CA GLU A 301 -28.15 2.69 1.32
C GLU A 301 -28.83 3.50 0.19
N GLY A 302 -28.74 4.83 0.22
CA GLY A 302 -29.26 5.70 -0.85
C GLY A 302 -28.51 5.59 -2.17
N ARG A 303 -27.32 4.97 -2.20
CA ARG A 303 -26.46 4.88 -3.39
C ARG A 303 -26.66 3.62 -4.23
N LEU A 304 -27.77 2.90 -4.03
CA LEU A 304 -28.04 1.59 -4.63
C LEU A 304 -28.38 1.61 -6.13
N THR A 305 -28.49 2.78 -6.76
CA THR A 305 -28.91 2.98 -8.17
C THR A 305 -27.83 2.64 -9.21
N SER A 306 -27.04 1.60 -8.99
CA SER A 306 -26.12 1.12 -10.02
C SER A 306 -26.85 0.24 -11.03
N LEU A 307 -26.60 0.46 -12.32
CA LEU A 307 -27.11 -0.37 -13.42
C LEU A 307 -26.37 -1.71 -13.56
N ALA A 308 -25.22 -1.88 -12.90
CA ALA A 308 -24.39 -3.08 -13.04
C ALA A 308 -25.09 -4.31 -12.44
N ARG A 309 -25.00 -5.50 -13.01
CA ARG A 309 -25.59 -6.68 -12.36
C ARG A 309 -24.70 -7.25 -11.25
N THR A 310 -25.32 -7.91 -10.28
CA THR A 310 -24.62 -8.61 -9.22
C THR A 310 -24.02 -9.93 -9.70
N ASP A 311 -23.00 -10.43 -9.02
CA ASP A 311 -22.38 -11.72 -9.35
C ASP A 311 -23.36 -12.91 -9.21
N VAL A 312 -24.32 -12.86 -8.29
CA VAL A 312 -25.39 -13.88 -8.19
C VAL A 312 -26.39 -13.79 -9.33
N GLU A 313 -26.79 -12.59 -9.77
CA GLU A 313 -27.69 -12.47 -10.92
C GLU A 313 -27.04 -12.99 -12.20
N VAL A 314 -25.76 -12.66 -12.41
CA VAL A 314 -24.98 -13.16 -13.56
C VAL A 314 -24.92 -14.68 -13.54
N LYS A 315 -24.58 -15.28 -12.38
CA LYS A 315 -24.57 -16.74 -12.20
C LYS A 315 -25.96 -17.38 -12.34
N ARG A 316 -27.01 -16.71 -11.85
CA ARG A 316 -28.38 -17.21 -11.95
C ARG A 316 -28.80 -17.28 -13.41
N TRP A 317 -28.53 -16.21 -14.16
CA TRP A 317 -28.79 -16.17 -15.59
C TRP A 317 -27.99 -17.27 -16.34
N SER A 318 -26.71 -17.45 -16.01
CA SER A 318 -25.86 -18.44 -16.68
C SER A 318 -26.28 -19.88 -16.47
N LYS A 319 -27.07 -20.19 -15.42
CA LYS A 319 -27.63 -21.53 -15.22
C LYS A 319 -28.56 -21.95 -16.36
N GLY A 320 -29.18 -20.99 -17.05
CA GLY A 320 -29.99 -21.26 -18.24
C GLY A 320 -29.18 -21.85 -19.40
N LEU A 321 -27.85 -21.69 -19.41
CA LEU A 321 -26.94 -22.24 -20.41
C LEU A 321 -26.10 -23.40 -19.85
N SER A 322 -26.58 -24.04 -18.78
CA SER A 322 -25.87 -25.15 -18.14
C SER A 322 -25.68 -26.34 -19.10
N GLY A 323 -24.43 -26.80 -19.24
CA GLY A 323 -24.07 -27.86 -20.18
C GLY A 323 -23.59 -27.36 -21.54
N LEU A 324 -23.61 -26.05 -21.78
CA LEU A 324 -22.92 -25.41 -22.90
C LEU A 324 -21.60 -24.79 -22.42
N VAL A 325 -20.71 -24.55 -23.38
CA VAL A 325 -19.40 -23.93 -23.16
C VAL A 325 -19.49 -22.44 -23.49
N LEU A 326 -19.16 -21.60 -22.53
CA LEU A 326 -19.11 -20.15 -22.66
C LEU A 326 -17.63 -19.74 -22.74
N VAL A 327 -17.23 -19.15 -23.87
CA VAL A 327 -15.82 -18.83 -24.14
C VAL A 327 -15.66 -17.37 -24.56
N PRO A 328 -14.56 -16.69 -24.19
CA PRO A 328 -14.26 -15.37 -24.74
C PRO A 328 -14.02 -15.48 -26.25
N VAL A 329 -14.56 -14.54 -27.03
CA VAL A 329 -14.24 -14.42 -28.45
C VAL A 329 -12.87 -13.74 -28.58
N ASP A 330 -11.91 -14.42 -29.18
CA ASP A 330 -10.59 -13.85 -29.42
C ASP A 330 -10.69 -12.60 -30.30
N ARG A 331 -9.89 -11.57 -30.01
CA ARG A 331 -9.85 -10.25 -30.68
C ARG A 331 -11.09 -9.36 -30.56
N ASN A 332 -12.27 -9.86 -30.18
CA ASN A 332 -13.41 -9.01 -29.84
C ASN A 332 -13.41 -8.72 -28.32
N GLN A 333 -13.15 -7.47 -27.95
CA GLN A 333 -12.88 -7.06 -26.57
C GLN A 333 -14.14 -7.05 -25.67
N GLY A 334 -14.83 -8.17 -25.53
CA GLY A 334 -15.96 -8.29 -24.61
C GLY A 334 -16.95 -9.40 -24.95
N ASP A 335 -17.06 -9.84 -26.19
CA ASP A 335 -18.10 -10.79 -26.56
C ASP A 335 -17.84 -12.21 -25.99
N THR A 336 -18.91 -12.99 -25.85
CA THR A 336 -18.88 -14.38 -25.37
C THR A 336 -19.55 -15.28 -26.40
N ALA A 337 -18.83 -16.29 -26.87
CA ALA A 337 -19.39 -17.34 -27.71
C ALA A 337 -19.94 -18.47 -26.84
N VAL A 338 -21.00 -19.09 -27.35
CA VAL A 338 -21.70 -20.21 -26.72
C VAL A 338 -21.60 -21.41 -27.66
N PHE A 339 -20.98 -22.48 -27.19
CA PHE A 339 -20.77 -23.69 -27.97
C PHE A 339 -21.37 -24.91 -27.29
N CYS A 340 -21.76 -25.89 -28.10
CA CYS A 340 -21.89 -27.26 -27.65
C CYS A 340 -20.55 -27.76 -27.08
N SER A 341 -20.59 -28.52 -25.99
CA SER A 341 -19.42 -29.19 -25.42
C SER A 341 -18.69 -30.09 -26.42
N VAL A 342 -19.42 -30.90 -27.19
CA VAL A 342 -18.86 -31.78 -28.23
C VAL A 342 -18.13 -30.97 -29.30
N LEU A 343 -18.80 -29.94 -29.85
CA LEU A 343 -18.23 -29.09 -30.88
C LEU A 343 -16.99 -28.33 -30.38
N TYR A 344 -17.06 -27.77 -29.17
CA TYR A 344 -15.93 -27.10 -28.54
C TYR A 344 -14.75 -28.05 -28.32
N ARG A 345 -15.00 -29.26 -27.81
CA ARG A 345 -13.96 -30.26 -27.55
C ARG A 345 -13.28 -30.73 -28.83
N HIS A 346 -14.06 -30.92 -29.90
CA HIS A 346 -13.53 -31.25 -31.23
C HIS A 346 -12.67 -30.14 -31.80
N ALA A 347 -13.15 -28.89 -31.74
CA ALA A 347 -12.38 -27.73 -32.20
C ALA A 347 -11.09 -27.54 -31.38
N PHE A 348 -11.18 -27.67 -30.05
CA PHE A 348 -10.03 -27.62 -29.15
C PHE A 348 -9.04 -28.75 -29.44
N GLY A 349 -9.54 -29.97 -29.66
CA GLY A 349 -8.76 -31.13 -30.06
C GLY A 349 -8.01 -30.87 -31.35
N LYS A 350 -8.70 -30.45 -32.41
CA LYS A 350 -8.08 -30.11 -33.70
C LYS A 350 -7.02 -29.02 -33.61
N ILE A 351 -7.24 -27.99 -32.79
CA ILE A 351 -6.31 -26.85 -32.70
C ILE A 351 -5.08 -27.19 -31.86
N PHE A 352 -5.26 -27.90 -30.75
CA PHE A 352 -4.22 -28.08 -29.74
C PHE A 352 -3.77 -29.54 -29.56
N LEU A 353 -4.69 -30.48 -29.38
CA LEU A 353 -4.32 -31.86 -28.98
C LEU A 353 -3.92 -32.75 -30.15
N TRP A 354 -4.57 -32.60 -31.30
CA TRP A 354 -4.36 -33.41 -32.50
C TRP A 354 -3.52 -32.66 -33.55
N ASN A 355 -3.08 -31.45 -33.21
CA ASN A 355 -2.24 -30.64 -34.08
C ASN A 355 -0.78 -31.04 -33.85
N THR A 356 -0.14 -31.58 -34.88
CA THR A 356 1.24 -32.07 -34.85
C THR A 356 2.28 -30.98 -34.55
N ASN A 357 1.89 -29.71 -34.62
CA ASN A 357 2.76 -28.59 -34.23
C ASN A 357 2.84 -28.38 -32.71
N TYR A 358 2.02 -29.08 -31.93
CA TYR A 358 2.09 -29.07 -30.47
C TYR A 358 2.55 -30.43 -29.97
N HIS A 359 3.37 -30.41 -28.91
CA HIS A 359 3.79 -31.61 -28.20
C HIS A 359 3.16 -31.60 -26.81
N GLU A 360 2.68 -32.77 -26.38
CA GLU A 360 2.28 -32.98 -25.01
C GLU A 360 3.52 -32.93 -24.12
N VAL A 361 3.46 -32.15 -23.03
CA VAL A 361 4.58 -32.01 -22.11
C VAL A 361 4.14 -32.24 -20.68
N GLY A 362 4.35 -33.48 -20.22
CA GLY A 362 4.07 -33.90 -18.86
C GLY A 362 2.57 -34.00 -18.54
N THR A 363 2.27 -34.42 -17.30
CA THR A 363 0.92 -34.44 -16.76
C THR A 363 0.59 -33.11 -16.08
N ILE A 364 -0.70 -32.85 -15.81
CA ILE A 364 -1.15 -31.68 -15.02
C ILE A 364 -0.41 -31.58 -13.68
N GLU A 365 -0.13 -32.72 -13.03
CA GLU A 365 0.58 -32.77 -11.76
C GLU A 365 2.03 -32.29 -11.88
N SER A 366 2.65 -32.52 -13.05
CA SER A 366 4.00 -32.05 -13.36
C SER A 366 4.06 -30.61 -13.88
N GLU A 367 2.91 -29.94 -14.10
CA GLU A 367 2.86 -28.59 -14.68
C GLU A 367 3.70 -27.60 -13.87
N ALA A 368 3.60 -27.64 -12.54
CA ALA A 368 4.34 -26.73 -11.67
C ALA A 368 5.86 -26.93 -11.78
N GLU A 369 6.31 -28.18 -11.87
CA GLU A 369 7.71 -28.52 -12.06
C GLU A 369 8.18 -28.11 -13.45
N PHE A 370 7.37 -28.35 -14.47
CA PHE A 370 7.64 -27.97 -15.85
C PHE A 370 7.76 -26.45 -16.00
N LEU A 371 6.83 -25.67 -15.45
CA LEU A 371 6.89 -24.21 -15.45
C LEU A 371 8.11 -23.69 -14.67
N THR A 372 8.47 -24.36 -13.58
CA THR A 372 9.69 -24.03 -12.82
C THR A 372 10.95 -24.27 -13.65
N ARG A 373 11.01 -25.40 -14.37
CA ARG A 373 12.08 -25.71 -15.31
C ARG A 373 12.13 -24.68 -16.45
N CYS A 374 11.02 -24.41 -17.12
CA CYS A 374 10.96 -23.41 -18.19
C CYS A 374 11.41 -22.02 -17.71
N LYS A 375 11.03 -21.63 -16.50
CA LYS A 375 11.48 -20.35 -15.91
C LYS A 375 12.98 -20.33 -15.66
N ARG A 376 13.55 -21.44 -15.17
CA ARG A 376 14.98 -21.59 -14.98
C ARG A 376 15.68 -21.49 -16.33
N ASP A 377 15.25 -22.28 -17.32
CA ASP A 377 15.84 -22.31 -18.66
C ASP A 377 15.76 -20.93 -19.33
N PHE A 378 14.63 -20.21 -19.18
CA PHE A 378 14.46 -18.83 -19.65
C PHE A 378 15.41 -17.84 -18.96
N THR A 379 15.67 -18.03 -17.66
CA THR A 379 16.59 -17.19 -16.89
C THR A 379 18.04 -17.47 -17.29
N GLU A 380 18.41 -18.73 -17.42
CA GLU A 380 19.73 -19.22 -17.84
C GLU A 380 20.06 -18.80 -19.28
N ALA A 381 19.08 -18.80 -20.17
CA ALA A 381 19.21 -18.27 -21.54
C ALA A 381 19.33 -16.74 -21.60
N GLY A 382 19.29 -16.03 -20.46
CA GLY A 382 19.40 -14.56 -20.42
C GLY A 382 18.19 -13.81 -21.00
N LEU A 383 17.10 -14.53 -21.35
CA LEU A 383 15.93 -13.94 -22.01
C LEU A 383 15.17 -12.95 -21.12
N HIS A 384 15.32 -13.08 -19.80
CA HIS A 384 14.78 -12.15 -18.81
C HIS A 384 15.32 -10.72 -18.94
N VAL A 385 16.47 -10.53 -19.59
CA VAL A 385 17.07 -9.21 -19.82
C VAL A 385 16.36 -8.45 -20.97
N PHE A 386 15.83 -9.17 -21.96
CA PHE A 386 15.18 -8.58 -23.13
C PHE A 386 13.71 -8.20 -22.90
N GLY A 387 13.10 -8.63 -21.78
CA GLY A 387 11.71 -8.34 -21.42
C GLY A 387 11.49 -7.14 -20.48
N LEU A 388 12.56 -6.43 -20.09
CA LEU A 388 12.50 -5.36 -19.07
C LEU A 388 12.18 -3.96 -19.62
N GLY A 389 11.22 -3.88 -20.55
CA GLY A 389 10.39 -2.69 -20.69
C GLY A 389 9.27 -2.71 -19.64
N GLU A 390 9.53 -2.20 -18.44
CA GLU A 390 8.57 -1.81 -17.36
C GLU A 390 7.46 -2.78 -16.85
N LEU A 391 7.18 -3.93 -17.46
CA LEU A 391 5.96 -4.71 -17.16
C LEU A 391 6.11 -5.88 -16.17
N MET A 392 7.32 -6.20 -15.70
CA MET A 392 7.55 -7.42 -14.90
C MET A 392 7.19 -7.31 -13.40
N VAL A 393 6.67 -6.18 -12.92
CA VAL A 393 6.33 -6.00 -11.48
C VAL A 393 4.96 -6.58 -11.10
N ASP A 394 4.10 -6.94 -12.07
CA ASP A 394 2.71 -7.37 -11.79
C ASP A 394 2.46 -8.89 -11.84
N TRP A 395 3.44 -9.70 -12.25
CA TRP A 395 3.27 -11.17 -12.35
C TRP A 395 3.37 -11.91 -11.00
N GLU A 396 4.11 -11.38 -10.02
CA GLU A 396 4.27 -11.99 -8.67
C GLU A 396 3.02 -11.96 -7.79
N ARG A 397 1.87 -11.45 -8.26
CA ARG A 397 0.63 -11.38 -7.48
C ARG A 397 -0.44 -12.42 -7.83
N ARG A 398 -0.18 -13.33 -8.78
CA ARG A 398 -1.19 -14.29 -9.28
C ARG A 398 -0.90 -15.77 -9.04
N THR A 399 0.24 -16.11 -8.46
CA THR A 399 0.47 -17.39 -7.75
C THR A 399 0.30 -17.13 -6.26
#